data_AF-A0A433Q906-F1
#
_entry.id   AF-A0A433Q906-F1
#
_cell.length_a   1.000
_cell.length_b   1.000
_cell.length_c   1.000
_cell.angle_alpha   90.00
_cell.angle_beta   90.00
_cell.angle_gamma   90.00
#
_symmetry.space_group_name_H-M   'P 1'
#
loop_
_entity.id
_entity.type
_entity.pdbx_description
1 polymer ?
#
loop_
_entity_poly.entity_id
_entity_poly.type
_entity_poly.pdbx_seq_one_letter_code
_entity_poly.pdbx_strand_id
1 'polypeptide(L)'
;MTRVYYKEALGALVVYDVTRPQTFEGVHRWKADLDQKVALPEAWGGGNIPVVLLANKSDLLQDGHQQPPNPAEMDKFCEEHGFARWFETSAKDNSNIDEAARYLVQSILEIEEDYLERTGGVSEPMDDDGIIRMRVEPSSNGPCC
;
A
#
# COMPACT_ATOMS: atom_id res chain seq x y z
N MET A 1 1.87 -7.08 -19.42
CA MET A 1 3.29 -6.74 -19.18
C MET A 1 3.57 -6.11 -17.80
N THR A 2 2.58 -5.81 -16.95
CA THR A 2 2.83 -5.19 -15.62
C THR A 2 3.01 -6.16 -14.44
N ARG A 3 2.63 -7.44 -14.59
CA ARG A 3 2.55 -8.41 -13.47
C ARG A 3 3.89 -8.70 -12.77
N VAL A 4 5.02 -8.48 -13.44
CA VAL A 4 6.37 -8.74 -12.89
C VAL A 4 6.83 -7.60 -11.96
N TYR A 5 6.38 -6.36 -12.18
CA TYR A 5 6.85 -5.18 -11.44
C TYR A 5 6.18 -5.01 -10.06
N TYR A 6 5.15 -5.80 -9.79
CA TYR A 6 4.36 -5.73 -8.57
C TYR A 6 4.76 -6.80 -7.54
N LYS A 7 5.67 -7.70 -7.91
CA LYS A 7 6.05 -8.83 -7.07
C LYS A 7 6.73 -8.31 -5.80
N GLU A 8 6.21 -8.70 -4.63
CA GLU A 8 6.78 -8.39 -3.31
C GLU A 8 6.88 -6.87 -3.01
N ALA A 9 6.06 -6.05 -3.66
CA ALA A 9 5.96 -4.64 -3.32
C ALA A 9 5.34 -4.47 -1.93
N LEU A 10 6.01 -3.68 -1.08
CA LEU A 10 5.54 -3.38 0.29
C LEU A 10 4.74 -2.07 0.36
N GLY A 11 4.83 -1.24 -0.66
CA GLY A 11 4.10 0.03 -0.77
C GLY A 11 4.11 0.55 -2.19
N ALA A 12 3.20 1.49 -2.48
CA ALA A 12 3.07 2.06 -3.82
C ALA A 12 2.82 3.57 -3.79
N LEU A 13 3.31 4.25 -4.84
CA LEU A 13 2.99 5.64 -5.14
C LEU A 13 2.16 5.66 -6.41
N VAL A 14 0.95 6.22 -6.33
CA VAL A 14 0.11 6.46 -7.50
C VAL A 14 0.20 7.92 -7.84
N VAL A 15 0.63 8.24 -9.06
CA VAL A 15 0.87 9.62 -9.48
C VAL A 15 -0.15 10.02 -10.52
N TYR A 16 -0.77 11.18 -10.33
CA TYR A 16 -1.55 11.84 -11.37
C TYR A 16 -1.02 13.25 -11.61
N ASP A 17 -1.42 13.82 -12.74
CA ASP A 17 -1.00 15.14 -13.18
C ASP A 17 -2.10 16.15 -12.87
N VAL A 18 -1.81 17.14 -12.02
CA VAL A 18 -2.81 18.15 -11.62
C VAL A 18 -3.34 18.95 -12.80
N THR A 19 -2.59 19.06 -13.90
CA THR A 19 -3.03 19.77 -15.11
C THR A 19 -3.95 18.97 -16.01
N ARG A 20 -4.08 17.66 -15.76
CA ARG A 20 -4.82 16.74 -16.64
C ARG A 20 -5.80 15.91 -15.82
N PRO A 21 -7.07 16.34 -15.71
CA PRO A 21 -8.08 15.60 -14.94
C PRO A 21 -8.33 14.19 -15.49
N GLN A 22 -8.07 13.93 -16.78
CA GLN A 22 -8.13 12.58 -17.34
C GLN A 22 -7.14 11.60 -16.69
N THR A 23 -6.03 12.08 -16.16
CA THR A 23 -5.07 11.22 -15.44
C THR A 23 -5.56 10.84 -14.06
N PHE A 24 -6.41 11.68 -13.46
CA PHE A 24 -7.05 11.40 -12.18
C PHE A 24 -8.02 10.22 -12.29
N GLU A 25 -8.83 10.14 -13.35
CA GLU A 25 -9.69 8.97 -13.63
C GLU A 25 -8.89 7.66 -13.73
N GLY A 26 -7.62 7.75 -14.17
CA GLY A 26 -6.71 6.61 -14.23
C GLY A 26 -6.30 6.08 -12.85
N VAL A 27 -6.32 6.91 -11.81
CA VAL A 27 -5.90 6.56 -10.44
C VAL A 27 -6.73 5.40 -9.89
N HIS A 28 -8.04 5.42 -10.13
CA HIS A 28 -8.94 4.35 -9.70
C HIS A 28 -8.55 2.99 -10.32
N ARG A 29 -8.22 3.01 -11.61
CA ARG A 29 -7.77 1.81 -12.32
C ARG A 29 -6.44 1.30 -11.78
N TRP A 30 -5.50 2.20 -11.47
CA TRP A 30 -4.22 1.83 -10.86
C TRP A 30 -4.40 1.25 -9.46
N LYS A 31 -5.26 1.86 -8.62
CA LYS A 31 -5.55 1.35 -7.29
C LYS A 31 -6.15 -0.05 -7.34
N ALA A 32 -7.15 -0.28 -8.19
CA ALA A 32 -7.75 -1.59 -8.36
C ALA A 32 -6.73 -2.65 -8.87
N ASP A 33 -5.83 -2.25 -9.79
CA ASP A 33 -4.79 -3.14 -10.31
C ASP A 33 -3.76 -3.52 -9.23
N LEU A 34 -3.40 -2.57 -8.36
CA LEU A 34 -2.53 -2.79 -7.20
C LEU A 34 -3.19 -3.72 -6.19
N ASP A 35 -4.45 -3.44 -5.82
CA ASP A 35 -5.23 -4.23 -4.87
C ASP A 35 -5.37 -5.70 -5.28
N GLN A 36 -5.59 -5.93 -6.58
CA GLN A 36 -5.77 -7.27 -7.13
C GLN A 36 -4.46 -8.08 -7.23
N LYS A 37 -3.31 -7.40 -7.40
CA LYS A 37 -2.04 -8.06 -7.74
C LYS A 37 -1.02 -8.05 -6.62
N VAL A 38 -1.15 -7.12 -5.68
CA VAL A 38 -0.22 -6.92 -4.58
C VAL A 38 -0.98 -7.09 -3.28
N ALA A 39 -0.54 -8.08 -2.53
CA ALA A 39 -0.89 -8.21 -1.13
C ALA A 39 0.41 -8.10 -0.34
N LEU A 40 0.31 -7.53 0.86
CA LEU A 40 1.36 -7.64 1.86
C LEU A 40 1.66 -9.13 2.12
N PRO A 41 2.92 -9.47 2.42
CA PRO A 41 3.28 -10.84 2.76
C PRO A 41 2.42 -11.34 3.92
N GLU A 42 2.06 -12.63 3.93
CA GLU A 42 1.31 -13.23 5.04
C GLU A 42 2.02 -13.05 6.38
N ALA A 43 3.35 -12.99 6.34
CA ALA A 43 4.21 -12.66 7.48
C ALA A 43 3.93 -11.28 8.10
N TRP A 44 3.20 -10.38 7.45
CA TRP A 44 2.76 -9.07 7.97
C TRP A 44 1.23 -8.99 8.13
N GLY A 45 0.56 -10.15 8.15
CA GLY A 45 -0.86 -10.26 8.47
C GLY A 45 -1.80 -10.34 7.29
N GLY A 46 -1.27 -10.25 6.07
CA GLY A 46 -2.05 -10.29 4.83
C GLY A 46 -2.95 -9.05 4.68
N GLY A 47 -2.92 -8.41 3.52
CA GLY A 47 -3.75 -7.24 3.28
C GLY A 47 -3.29 -6.38 2.11
N ASN A 48 -3.92 -5.22 1.97
CA ASN A 48 -3.56 -4.25 0.95
C ASN A 48 -2.32 -3.45 1.38
N ILE A 49 -1.43 -3.19 0.43
CA ILE A 49 -0.26 -2.36 0.67
C ILE A 49 -0.66 -0.89 0.92
N PRO A 50 0.11 -0.15 1.73
CA PRO A 50 -0.05 1.30 1.84
C PRO A 50 0.21 1.94 0.47
N VAL A 51 -0.78 2.70 0.00
CA VAL A 51 -0.69 3.44 -1.25
C VAL A 51 -0.82 4.93 -0.97
N VAL A 52 0.15 5.71 -1.46
CA VAL A 52 0.15 7.17 -1.33
C VAL A 52 -0.15 7.80 -2.68
N LEU A 53 -1.06 8.77 -2.71
CA LEU A 53 -1.47 9.49 -3.91
C LEU A 53 -0.61 10.75 -4.10
N LEU A 54 0.00 10.92 -5.26
CA LEU A 54 0.81 12.09 -5.60
C LEU A 54 0.11 12.92 -6.68
N ALA A 55 -0.28 14.13 -6.29
CA ALA A 55 -0.75 15.17 -7.18
C ALA A 55 0.46 15.91 -7.76
N ASN A 56 0.99 15.43 -8.89
CA ASN A 56 2.24 15.94 -9.48
C ASN A 56 1.99 17.16 -10.39
N LYS A 57 3.02 17.99 -10.54
CA LYS A 57 3.05 19.28 -11.27
C LYS A 57 2.29 20.41 -10.59
N SER A 58 2.31 20.44 -9.26
CA SER A 58 1.71 21.53 -8.47
C SER A 58 2.31 22.92 -8.78
N ASP A 59 3.49 22.99 -9.40
CA ASP A 59 4.06 24.24 -9.92
C ASP A 59 3.16 24.93 -10.97
N LEU A 60 2.43 24.16 -11.77
CA LEU A 60 1.57 24.70 -12.83
C LEU A 60 0.24 25.26 -12.29
N LEU A 61 -0.13 24.93 -11.04
CA LEU A 61 -1.28 25.52 -10.36
C LEU A 61 -1.00 26.98 -9.96
N GLN A 62 0.25 27.27 -9.59
CA GLN A 62 0.70 28.61 -9.22
C GLN A 62 0.77 29.55 -10.43
N ASP A 63 0.96 28.98 -11.62
CA ASP A 63 1.02 29.71 -12.90
C ASP A 63 -0.37 30.08 -13.46
N GLY A 64 -1.45 29.87 -12.68
CA GLY A 64 -2.82 30.28 -13.02
C GLY A 64 -3.49 29.45 -14.11
N HIS A 65 -2.89 28.33 -14.52
CA HIS A 65 -3.42 27.51 -15.60
C HIS A 65 -4.60 26.63 -15.17
N GLN A 66 -4.71 26.27 -13.88
CA GLN A 66 -5.81 25.45 -13.33
C GLN A 66 -6.07 25.70 -11.84
N GLN A 67 -7.26 25.30 -11.38
CA GLN A 67 -7.65 25.35 -9.97
C GLN A 67 -6.93 24.26 -9.16
N PRO A 68 -6.44 24.57 -7.96
CA PRO A 68 -5.85 23.56 -7.08
C PRO A 68 -6.89 22.51 -6.70
N PRO A 69 -6.46 21.25 -6.48
CA PRO A 69 -7.35 20.21 -6.00
C PRO A 69 -7.91 20.62 -4.64
N ASN A 70 -9.22 20.48 -4.45
CA ASN A 70 -9.85 20.84 -3.20
C ASN A 70 -9.45 19.81 -2.13
N PRO A 71 -8.76 20.21 -1.04
CA PRO A 71 -8.21 19.25 -0.08
C PRO A 71 -9.27 18.38 0.56
N ALA A 72 -10.47 18.92 0.80
CA ALA A 72 -11.60 18.17 1.36
C ALA A 72 -12.15 17.09 0.41
N GLU A 73 -12.04 17.27 -0.91
CA GLU A 73 -12.45 16.24 -1.87
C GLU A 73 -11.37 15.17 -2.04
N MET A 74 -10.09 15.57 -2.00
CA MET A 74 -8.97 14.64 -2.02
C MET A 74 -8.92 13.75 -0.79
N ASP A 75 -9.18 14.29 0.40
CA ASP A 75 -9.26 13.50 1.63
C ASP A 75 -10.36 12.43 1.53
N LYS A 76 -11.57 12.83 1.12
CA LYS A 76 -12.67 11.88 0.90
C LYS A 76 -12.33 10.81 -0.13
N PHE A 77 -11.68 11.20 -1.23
CA PHE A 77 -11.24 10.27 -2.25
C PHE A 77 -10.20 9.27 -1.70
N CYS A 78 -9.29 9.74 -0.84
CA CYS A 78 -8.32 8.88 -0.19
C CYS A 78 -9.00 7.88 0.76
N GLU A 79 -9.94 8.34 1.58
CA GLU A 79 -10.71 7.50 2.49
C GLU A 79 -11.56 6.46 1.74
N GLU A 80 -12.24 6.86 0.65
CA GLU A 80 -13.14 5.98 -0.11
C GLU A 80 -12.39 4.86 -0.86
N HIS A 81 -11.19 5.16 -1.37
CA HIS A 81 -10.41 4.20 -2.17
C HIS A 81 -9.28 3.50 -1.40
N GLY A 82 -9.10 3.83 -0.12
CA GLY A 82 -8.07 3.24 0.74
C GLY A 82 -6.66 3.69 0.37
N PHE A 83 -6.48 4.99 0.10
CA PHE A 83 -5.15 5.61 0.06
C PHE A 83 -4.78 6.07 1.47
N ALA A 84 -3.52 5.86 1.86
CA ALA A 84 -3.02 6.25 3.17
C ALA A 84 -3.00 7.78 3.34
N ARG A 85 -2.55 8.48 2.29
CA ARG A 85 -2.49 9.95 2.24
C ARG A 85 -2.27 10.42 0.80
N TRP A 86 -2.55 11.70 0.56
CA TRP A 86 -2.17 12.37 -0.68
C TRP A 86 -1.21 13.53 -0.43
N PHE A 87 -0.38 13.84 -1.43
CA PHE A 87 0.57 14.96 -1.40
C PHE A 87 0.60 15.70 -2.72
N GLU A 88 0.64 17.03 -2.66
CA GLU A 88 0.92 17.89 -3.81
C GLU A 88 2.42 17.93 -4.06
N THR A 89 2.87 17.40 -5.19
CA THR A 89 4.30 17.28 -5.52
C THR A 89 4.63 18.05 -6.78
N SER A 90 5.84 18.60 -6.82
CA SER A 90 6.42 19.13 -8.06
C SER A 90 7.78 18.50 -8.30
N ALA A 91 7.86 17.64 -9.32
CA ALA A 91 9.13 17.12 -9.80
C ALA A 91 10.09 18.24 -10.27
N LYS A 92 9.53 19.36 -10.76
CA LYS A 92 10.29 20.51 -11.27
C LYS A 92 10.93 21.30 -10.12
N ASP A 93 10.16 21.58 -9.08
CA ASP A 93 10.61 22.38 -7.92
C ASP A 93 11.22 21.51 -6.80
N ASN A 94 11.19 20.18 -6.97
CA ASN A 94 11.53 19.21 -5.94
C ASN A 94 10.70 19.34 -4.64
N SER A 95 9.48 19.86 -4.77
CA SER A 95 8.59 20.11 -3.64
C SER A 95 7.80 18.86 -3.25
N ASN A 96 7.75 18.57 -1.95
CA ASN A 96 7.02 17.48 -1.29
C ASN A 96 7.32 16.04 -1.73
N ILE A 97 8.32 15.82 -2.59
CA ILE A 97 8.75 14.47 -3.00
C ILE A 97 9.32 13.71 -1.80
N ASP A 98 10.19 14.40 -1.05
CA ASP A 98 10.91 13.82 0.09
C ASP A 98 9.97 13.52 1.25
N GLU A 99 8.97 14.38 1.48
CA GLU A 99 7.95 14.18 2.51
C GLU A 99 7.00 13.02 2.16
N ALA A 100 6.56 12.93 0.90
CA ALA A 100 5.73 11.82 0.46
C ALA A 100 6.47 10.47 0.52
N ALA A 101 7.75 10.44 0.15
CA ALA A 101 8.57 9.25 0.25
C ALA A 101 8.80 8.83 1.71
N ARG A 102 9.12 9.78 2.60
CA ARG A 102 9.24 9.51 4.04
C ARG A 102 7.96 8.95 4.62
N TYR A 103 6.82 9.55 4.29
CA TYR A 103 5.52 9.10 4.78
C TYR A 103 5.22 7.66 4.35
N LEU A 104 5.47 7.32 3.07
CA LEU A 104 5.28 5.95 2.60
C LEU A 104 6.16 4.95 3.38
N VAL A 105 7.45 5.25 3.52
CA VAL A 105 8.38 4.38 4.25
C VAL A 105 7.95 4.23 5.72
N GLN A 106 7.54 5.32 6.36
CA GLN A 106 7.05 5.29 7.73
C GLN A 106 5.81 4.41 7.85
N SER A 107 4.83 4.54 6.95
CA SER A 107 3.62 3.70 6.95
C SER A 107 3.94 2.21 6.76
N ILE A 108 4.94 1.88 5.94
CA ILE A 108 5.38 0.49 5.77
C ILE A 108 5.96 -0.06 7.08
N LEU A 109 6.83 0.72 7.75
CA LEU A 109 7.44 0.33 9.02
C LEU A 109 6.42 0.22 10.14
N GLU A 110 5.42 1.12 10.19
CA GLU A 110 4.34 1.06 11.18
C GLU A 110 3.49 -0.21 11.02
N ILE A 111 3.23 -0.64 9.78
CA ILE A 111 2.52 -1.91 9.51
C ILE A 111 3.33 -3.11 9.98
N GLU A 112 4.65 -3.11 9.72
CA GLU A 112 5.56 -4.16 10.18
C GLU A 112 5.60 -4.22 11.72
N GLU A 113 5.72 -3.06 12.38
CA GLU A 113 5.77 -2.96 13.84
C GLU A 113 4.44 -3.39 14.49
N ASP A 114 3.28 -2.90 14.00
CA ASP A 114 1.94 -3.30 14.48
C ASP A 114 1.77 -4.82 14.39
N TYR A 115 2.23 -5.43 13.30
CA TYR A 115 2.15 -6.86 13.14
C TYR A 115 3.02 -7.61 14.15
N LEU A 116 4.27 -7.18 14.35
CA LEU A 116 5.18 -7.78 15.32
C LEU A 116 4.65 -7.71 16.76
N GLU A 117 4.03 -6.58 17.12
CA GLU A 117 3.39 -6.40 18.42
C GLU A 117 2.18 -7.33 18.59
N ARG A 118 1.33 -7.44 17.56
CA ARG A 118 0.10 -8.27 17.60
C ARG A 118 0.38 -9.76 17.59
N THR A 119 1.46 -10.19 16.96
CA THR A 119 1.89 -11.60 16.93
C THR A 119 2.83 -11.98 18.07
N GLY A 120 3.19 -11.04 18.95
CA GLY A 120 3.97 -11.31 20.14
C GLY A 120 5.41 -11.75 19.85
N GLY A 121 6.04 -11.19 18.81
CA GLY A 121 7.46 -11.44 18.52
C GLY A 121 7.81 -12.88 18.18
N VAL A 122 6.87 -13.64 17.61
CA VAL A 122 7.22 -14.91 16.95
C VAL A 122 7.74 -14.55 15.57
N SER A 123 9.06 -14.39 15.44
CA SER A 123 9.72 -14.60 14.17
C SER A 123 9.37 -16.02 13.72
N GLU A 124 8.40 -16.17 12.82
CA GLU A 124 8.27 -17.43 12.10
C GLU A 124 9.64 -17.68 11.44
N PRO A 125 10.32 -18.80 11.73
CA PRO A 125 11.47 -19.15 10.94
C PRO A 125 10.96 -19.27 9.49
N MET A 126 11.60 -18.55 8.57
CA MET A 126 11.49 -18.90 7.15
C MET A 126 12.04 -20.32 7.02
N ASP A 127 11.16 -21.33 7.10
CA ASP A 127 11.51 -22.71 6.89
C ASP A 127 11.74 -22.95 5.39
N ASP A 128 13.01 -23.04 4.98
CA ASP A 128 13.46 -23.62 3.72
C ASP A 128 13.30 -25.15 3.78
N ASP A 129 12.07 -25.66 3.99
CA ASP A 129 11.76 -27.08 3.76
C ASP A 129 10.23 -27.27 3.80
N GLY A 130 9.59 -27.32 2.63
CA GLY A 130 8.15 -27.43 2.45
C GLY A 130 7.54 -28.76 2.93
N ILE A 131 7.56 -29.03 4.24
CA ILE A 131 6.92 -30.20 4.84
C ILE A 131 5.87 -29.77 5.86
N ILE A 132 4.61 -29.92 5.48
CA ILE A 132 3.46 -29.82 6.39
C ILE A 132 3.51 -30.98 7.38
N ARG A 133 3.83 -30.71 8.65
CA ARG A 133 3.61 -31.68 9.73
C ARG A 133 2.15 -31.65 10.16
N MET A 134 1.37 -32.57 9.59
CA MET A 134 -0.02 -32.83 9.96
C MET A 134 -0.07 -33.18 11.45
N ARG A 135 -0.79 -32.37 12.23
CA ARG A 135 -1.09 -32.64 13.64
C ARG A 135 -2.00 -33.87 13.70
N VAL A 136 -1.42 -35.04 13.96
CA VAL A 136 -2.18 -36.26 14.29
C VAL A 136 -2.92 -35.99 15.59
N GLU A 137 -4.25 -35.91 15.51
CA GLU A 137 -5.10 -35.93 16.68
C GLU A 137 -4.90 -37.27 17.40
N PRO A 138 -4.67 -37.31 18.73
CA PRO A 138 -4.64 -38.57 19.44
C PRO A 138 -6.05 -39.15 19.41
N SER A 139 -6.24 -40.23 18.64
CA SER A 139 -7.45 -41.04 18.68
C SER A 139 -7.68 -41.47 20.13
N SER A 140 -8.78 -40.99 20.70
CA SER A 140 -9.23 -41.41 22.01
C SER A 140 -9.50 -42.92 21.98
N ASN A 141 -8.65 -43.65 22.68
CA ASN A 141 -8.84 -45.05 23.04
C ASN A 141 -10.19 -45.18 23.76
N GLY A 142 -11.22 -45.66 23.06
CA GLY A 142 -12.35 -46.32 23.71
C GLY A 142 -11.90 -47.71 24.16
N PRO A 143 -12.24 -48.16 25.39
CA PRO A 143 -11.89 -49.50 25.82
C PRO A 143 -12.70 -50.52 25.01
N CYS A 144 -11.96 -51.43 24.38
CA CYS A 144 -12.46 -52.72 23.94
C CYS A 144 -12.76 -53.57 25.20
N CYS A 145 -13.81 -54.39 25.10
CA CYS A 145 -14.35 -55.36 26.08
C CYS A 145 -15.43 -54.83 27.03
#